data_AF-A0A9E6JTV9-F1
#
_entry.id   AF-A0A9E6JTV9-F1
#
_cell.length_a   1.000
_cell.length_b   1.000
_cell.length_c   1.000
_cell.angle_alpha   90.00
_cell.angle_beta   90.00
_cell.angle_gamma   90.00
#
_symmetry.space_group_name_H-M   'P 1'
#
loop_
_entity.id
_entity.type
_entity.pdbx_description
1 polymer ?
#
loop_
_entity_poly.entity_id
_entity_poly.type
_entity_poly.pdbx_seq_one_letter_code
_entity_poly.pdbx_strand_id
1 'polypeptide(L)'
;MKYLFILVFVFITFKITAQDSIRVMHYNLMYYGQTTSYCTTSNNSESAKSGYLKTIVQYVKPDILTVNEIAPSSLKHQLLLDNCLNVDGITYYKKGNLSNLSNSDLSNELYYNSQKLALLSQHNIPTSVRDINIYKLYYKASNLSVTHDTAFVNCIVMHLKAGSYAENATERATQTTTLMNYLNYLGIKDNYLLMGDFNVYSGSEACFQNLINPTNQNIKFYDPVNKVGDWNSSSTYSHYHTQSTHTTSTGCFATGGLDDRFDFILISDNIKNGLDNYQYISNTYNTIGQDGNHLNKAVNYNTNNSAPDNVIEALWGMSDHLPVTLYMRVNQTVGINDYYKTSFTNVYFQNPVNVNMDVTIEIPVKTELHFNVINLLGQTIYSKKIESSGTTAQCNIPVSSLNKGIYFLKISDSNNNSIVKKFVKE
;
A
#
# COMPACT_ATOMS: atom_id res chain seq x y z
N MET A 1 35.07 -15.69 -54.00
CA MET A 1 35.13 -15.04 -52.67
C MET A 1 34.11 -15.71 -51.76
N LYS A 2 34.55 -16.42 -50.72
CA LYS A 2 33.64 -17.02 -49.72
C LYS A 2 33.35 -15.95 -48.67
N TYR A 3 32.11 -15.49 -48.60
CA TYR A 3 31.67 -14.52 -47.59
C TYR A 3 31.51 -15.24 -46.25
N LEU A 4 32.34 -14.86 -45.27
CA LEU A 4 32.24 -15.32 -43.89
C LEU A 4 31.14 -14.47 -43.20
N PHE A 5 29.99 -15.07 -42.95
CA PHE A 5 28.93 -14.45 -42.15
C PHE A 5 29.31 -14.56 -40.67
N ILE A 6 29.73 -13.45 -40.05
CA ILE A 6 29.97 -13.38 -38.61
C ILE A 6 28.63 -13.07 -37.94
N LEU A 7 28.08 -14.05 -37.22
CA LEU A 7 26.86 -13.92 -36.44
C LEU A 7 27.22 -13.28 -35.09
N VAL A 8 26.89 -12.00 -34.91
CA VAL A 8 27.08 -11.29 -33.64
C VAL A 8 25.90 -11.61 -32.72
N PHE A 9 26.13 -12.47 -31.72
CA PHE A 9 25.17 -12.71 -30.64
C PHE A 9 25.20 -11.54 -29.65
N VAL A 10 24.20 -10.67 -29.69
CA VAL A 10 23.97 -9.64 -28.68
C VAL A 10 23.28 -10.31 -27.48
N PHE A 11 24.04 -10.56 -26.41
CA PHE A 11 23.48 -10.98 -25.12
C PHE A 11 22.78 -9.80 -24.46
N ILE A 12 21.46 -9.68 -24.64
CA ILE A 12 20.62 -8.76 -23.88
C ILE A 12 20.38 -9.37 -22.51
N THR A 13 21.10 -8.89 -21.50
CA THR A 13 20.81 -9.26 -20.10
C THR A 13 19.57 -8.50 -19.63
N PHE A 14 18.43 -9.16 -19.57
CA PHE A 14 17.24 -8.63 -18.89
C PHE A 14 17.48 -8.69 -17.38
N LYS A 15 17.62 -7.53 -16.73
CA LYS A 15 17.50 -7.44 -15.27
C LYS A 15 16.02 -7.55 -14.91
N ILE A 16 15.58 -8.75 -14.55
CA ILE A 16 14.26 -8.95 -13.95
C ILE A 16 14.39 -8.50 -12.49
N THR A 17 13.91 -7.32 -12.15
CA THR A 17 13.63 -6.98 -10.76
C THR A 17 12.29 -7.61 -10.40
N ALA A 18 12.26 -8.48 -9.39
CA ALA A 18 11.00 -8.92 -8.83
C ALA A 18 10.31 -7.70 -8.17
N GLN A 19 9.07 -7.45 -8.53
CA GLN A 19 8.25 -6.33 -8.04
C GLN A 19 7.11 -6.93 -7.21
N ASP A 20 6.92 -6.42 -5.99
CA ASP A 20 5.77 -6.80 -5.16
C ASP A 20 4.56 -5.94 -5.55
N SER A 21 3.38 -6.41 -5.18
CA SER A 21 2.13 -5.66 -5.28
C SER A 21 1.55 -5.43 -3.90
N ILE A 22 0.96 -4.26 -3.68
CA ILE A 22 0.17 -3.91 -2.51
C ILE A 22 -1.30 -3.93 -2.93
N ARG A 23 -2.09 -4.80 -2.29
CA ARG A 23 -3.54 -4.83 -2.48
C ARG A 23 -4.20 -3.87 -1.51
N VAL A 24 -4.96 -2.92 -2.03
CA VAL A 24 -5.68 -1.92 -1.23
C VAL A 24 -7.17 -2.25 -1.25
N MET A 25 -7.81 -2.15 -0.10
CA MET A 25 -9.25 -2.30 0.08
C MET A 25 -9.76 -1.16 0.95
N HIS A 26 -10.88 -0.56 0.54
CA HIS A 26 -11.67 0.34 1.37
C HIS A 26 -13.07 -0.25 1.58
N TYR A 27 -13.61 -0.12 2.79
CA TYR A 27 -14.94 -0.65 3.10
C TYR A 27 -15.67 0.14 4.20
N ASN A 28 -16.83 0.73 3.89
CA ASN A 28 -17.78 1.14 4.93
C ASN A 28 -18.42 -0.12 5.59
N LEU A 29 -18.27 -0.25 6.91
CA LEU A 29 -18.67 -1.44 7.65
C LEU A 29 -20.08 -1.38 8.25
N MET A 30 -20.82 -0.29 8.05
CA MET A 30 -22.16 -0.06 8.61
C MET A 30 -22.25 -0.28 10.13
N TYR A 31 -21.99 0.75 10.93
CA TYR A 31 -22.08 0.72 12.40
C TYR A 31 -21.37 -0.46 13.08
N TYR A 32 -20.19 -0.89 12.61
CA TYR A 32 -19.46 -2.01 13.21
C TYR A 32 -19.12 -1.75 14.68
N GLY A 33 -19.72 -2.55 15.57
CA GLY A 33 -19.53 -2.44 17.02
C GLY A 33 -20.19 -1.22 17.65
N GLN A 34 -20.95 -0.43 16.87
CA GLN A 34 -21.71 0.73 17.35
C GLN A 34 -23.18 0.36 17.51
N THR A 35 -23.76 0.69 18.67
CA THR A 35 -25.18 0.44 18.96
C THR A 35 -25.93 1.76 19.05
N THR A 36 -27.02 1.89 18.31
CA THR A 36 -27.95 3.01 18.34
C THR A 36 -29.35 2.53 18.68
N SER A 37 -30.34 3.43 18.73
CA SER A 37 -31.74 3.07 18.99
C SER A 37 -32.39 2.22 17.89
N TYR A 38 -31.87 2.27 16.67
CA TYR A 38 -32.42 1.57 15.50
C TYR A 38 -31.45 0.52 14.92
N CYS A 39 -30.15 0.67 15.18
CA CYS A 39 -29.11 -0.28 14.83
C CYS A 39 -28.56 -0.93 16.10
N THR A 40 -29.13 -2.06 16.48
CA THR A 40 -28.87 -2.76 17.74
C THR A 40 -28.06 -4.04 17.51
N THR A 41 -27.59 -4.68 18.57
CA THR A 41 -26.95 -6.01 18.46
C THR A 41 -27.87 -7.09 17.88
N SER A 42 -29.19 -6.89 17.89
CA SER A 42 -30.15 -7.86 17.33
C SER A 42 -30.23 -7.82 15.80
N ASN A 43 -30.03 -6.65 15.18
CA ASN A 43 -30.10 -6.48 13.72
C ASN A 43 -28.75 -6.07 13.10
N ASN A 44 -27.72 -5.81 13.92
CA ASN A 44 -26.36 -5.50 13.51
C ASN A 44 -25.33 -6.11 14.49
N SER A 45 -25.38 -7.44 14.65
CA SER A 45 -24.50 -8.17 15.59
C SER A 45 -23.02 -8.05 15.20
N GLU A 46 -22.18 -7.53 16.09
CA GLU A 46 -20.73 -7.45 15.91
C GLU A 46 -20.08 -8.82 15.64
N SER A 47 -20.56 -9.87 16.31
CA SER A 47 -20.00 -11.21 16.13
C SER A 47 -20.33 -11.76 14.75
N ALA A 48 -21.56 -11.54 14.26
CA ALA A 48 -21.94 -11.94 12.89
C ALA A 48 -21.13 -11.16 11.86
N LYS A 49 -21.05 -9.83 12.00
CA LYS A 49 -20.22 -8.96 11.16
C LYS A 49 -18.75 -9.38 11.15
N SER A 50 -18.19 -9.76 12.30
CA SER A 50 -16.80 -10.26 12.37
C SER A 50 -16.61 -11.50 11.48
N GLY A 51 -17.57 -12.44 11.51
CA GLY A 51 -17.56 -13.64 10.66
C GLY A 51 -17.68 -13.32 9.16
N TYR A 52 -18.55 -12.38 8.80
CA TYR A 52 -18.70 -11.93 7.42
C TYR A 52 -17.46 -11.19 6.92
N LEU A 53 -16.96 -10.22 7.69
CA LEU A 53 -15.76 -9.48 7.34
C LEU A 53 -14.55 -10.40 7.21
N LYS A 54 -14.38 -11.36 8.13
CA LYS A 54 -13.36 -12.43 8.03
C LYS A 54 -13.44 -13.15 6.68
N THR A 55 -14.62 -13.57 6.26
CA THR A 55 -14.83 -14.25 4.97
C THR A 55 -14.40 -13.38 3.80
N ILE A 56 -14.78 -12.10 3.82
CA ILE A 56 -14.46 -11.13 2.76
C ILE A 56 -12.95 -10.83 2.71
N VAL A 57 -12.30 -10.56 3.85
CA VAL A 57 -10.87 -10.25 3.88
C VAL A 57 -10.01 -11.47 3.57
N GLN A 58 -10.46 -12.69 3.88
CA GLN A 58 -9.77 -13.93 3.45
C GLN A 58 -9.89 -14.18 1.94
N TYR A 59 -10.96 -13.70 1.31
CA TYR A 59 -11.10 -13.70 -0.15
C TYR A 59 -10.19 -12.66 -0.81
N VAL A 60 -10.26 -11.41 -0.36
CA VAL A 60 -9.52 -10.27 -0.97
C VAL A 60 -8.03 -10.30 -0.64
N LYS A 61 -7.69 -10.65 0.61
CA LYS A 61 -6.34 -10.61 1.22
C LYS A 61 -5.68 -9.24 1.07
N PRO A 62 -6.28 -8.15 1.59
CA PRO A 62 -5.74 -6.80 1.44
C PRO A 62 -4.41 -6.65 2.20
N ASP A 63 -3.46 -5.91 1.63
CA ASP A 63 -2.26 -5.46 2.35
C ASP A 63 -2.51 -4.14 3.09
N ILE A 64 -3.44 -3.33 2.59
CA ILE A 64 -3.99 -2.12 3.23
C ILE A 64 -5.51 -2.27 3.22
N LEU A 65 -6.13 -2.24 4.40
CA LEU A 65 -7.57 -2.16 4.58
C LEU A 65 -7.90 -0.86 5.32
N THR A 66 -8.70 0.00 4.71
CA THR A 66 -9.28 1.16 5.40
C THR A 66 -10.77 0.99 5.55
N VAL A 67 -11.32 1.49 6.64
CA VAL A 67 -12.72 1.30 6.97
C VAL A 67 -13.38 2.58 7.43
N ASN A 68 -14.67 2.73 7.09
CA ASN A 68 -15.56 3.70 7.72
C ASN A 68 -16.54 2.97 8.65
N GLU A 69 -17.21 3.74 9.51
CA GLU A 69 -18.30 3.28 10.38
C GLU A 69 -17.95 2.16 11.36
N ILE A 70 -16.74 2.20 11.89
CA ILE A 70 -16.43 1.46 13.11
C ILE A 70 -16.75 2.33 14.33
N ALA A 71 -17.21 1.74 15.43
CA ALA A 71 -17.40 2.48 16.67
C ALA A 71 -16.08 3.15 17.12
N PRO A 72 -16.12 4.39 17.64
CA PRO A 72 -14.95 5.17 18.08
C PRO A 72 -14.38 4.64 19.40
N SER A 73 -13.94 3.39 19.39
CA SER A 73 -13.54 2.63 20.56
C SER A 73 -12.34 1.75 20.24
N SER A 74 -11.28 1.93 21.04
CA SER A 74 -10.04 1.15 20.91
C SER A 74 -10.30 -0.35 21.02
N LEU A 75 -11.28 -0.76 21.85
CA LEU A 75 -11.69 -2.16 21.98
C LEU A 75 -12.30 -2.69 20.69
N LYS A 76 -13.16 -1.90 20.03
CA LYS A 76 -13.84 -2.32 18.79
C LYS A 76 -12.88 -2.42 17.62
N HIS A 77 -11.94 -1.47 17.52
CA HIS A 77 -10.85 -1.53 16.57
C HIS A 77 -9.94 -2.75 16.79
N GLN A 78 -9.65 -3.09 18.06
CA GLN A 78 -8.86 -4.27 18.41
C GLN A 78 -9.61 -5.58 18.10
N LEU A 79 -10.92 -5.65 18.38
CA LEU A 79 -11.74 -6.81 18.07
C LEU A 79 -11.81 -7.09 16.57
N LEU A 80 -11.92 -6.06 15.72
CA LEU A 80 -11.85 -6.26 14.27
C LEU A 80 -10.48 -6.85 13.88
N LEU A 81 -9.39 -6.27 14.40
CA LEU A 81 -8.04 -6.78 14.14
C LEU A 81 -7.93 -8.26 14.52
N ASP A 82 -8.35 -8.63 15.73
CA ASP A 82 -8.12 -9.96 16.29
C ASP A 82 -9.10 -11.01 15.76
N ASN A 83 -10.34 -10.64 15.40
CA ASN A 83 -11.37 -11.59 14.99
C ASN A 83 -11.56 -11.67 13.47
N CYS A 84 -11.09 -10.66 12.71
CA CYS A 84 -11.26 -10.63 11.26
C CYS A 84 -9.94 -10.79 10.50
N LEU A 85 -8.87 -10.16 10.98
CA LEU A 85 -7.61 -10.06 10.24
C LEU A 85 -6.53 -11.01 10.77
N ASN A 86 -6.32 -11.04 12.09
CA ASN A 86 -5.32 -11.88 12.77
C ASN A 86 -5.95 -13.18 13.31
N VAL A 87 -6.57 -13.94 12.41
CA VAL A 87 -7.23 -15.22 12.70
C VAL A 87 -6.68 -16.34 11.82
N ASP A 88 -6.98 -17.59 12.19
CA ASP A 88 -6.62 -18.79 11.42
C ASP A 88 -5.11 -18.88 11.07
N GLY A 89 -4.25 -18.49 12.02
CA GLY A 89 -2.80 -18.51 11.87
C GLY A 89 -2.20 -17.24 11.26
N ILE A 90 -3.02 -16.29 10.82
CA ILE A 90 -2.56 -14.95 10.44
C ILE A 90 -2.32 -14.13 11.72
N THR A 91 -1.17 -13.47 11.82
CA THR A 91 -0.77 -12.68 13.01
C THR A 91 -0.07 -11.36 12.65
N TYR A 92 -0.01 -11.04 11.35
CA TYR A 92 0.84 -9.96 10.86
C TYR A 92 0.10 -8.65 10.61
N TYR A 93 -1.24 -8.60 10.71
CA TYR A 93 -1.92 -7.32 10.57
C TYR A 93 -1.67 -6.45 11.80
N LYS A 94 -1.52 -5.15 11.53
CA LYS A 94 -1.48 -4.09 12.54
C LYS A 94 -2.48 -3.02 12.16
N LYS A 95 -2.76 -2.10 13.08
CA LYS A 95 -3.70 -1.00 12.87
C LYS A 95 -3.09 0.35 13.22
N GLY A 96 -3.75 1.42 12.79
CA GLY A 96 -3.48 2.78 13.24
C GLY A 96 -3.95 3.03 14.67
N ASN A 97 -3.84 4.29 15.06
CA ASN A 97 -4.39 4.78 16.32
C ASN A 97 -5.82 5.27 16.10
N LEU A 98 -6.69 5.01 17.08
CA LEU A 98 -8.03 5.57 17.11
C LEU A 98 -7.97 7.10 17.04
N SER A 99 -8.87 7.69 16.26
CA SER A 99 -9.13 9.12 16.24
C SER A 99 -10.62 9.38 16.33
N ASN A 100 -11.01 10.38 17.13
CA ASN A 100 -12.38 10.89 17.17
C ASN A 100 -12.42 12.36 17.66
N LEU A 101 -11.62 13.22 17.03
CA LEU A 101 -11.50 14.65 17.38
C LEU A 101 -12.80 15.42 17.08
N SER A 102 -13.56 14.98 16.08
CA SER A 102 -14.91 15.49 15.76
C SER A 102 -16.01 15.06 16.74
N ASN A 103 -15.72 14.23 17.75
CA ASN A 103 -16.72 13.67 18.68
C ASN A 103 -17.89 12.97 17.97
N SER A 104 -17.58 12.19 16.93
CA SER A 104 -18.57 11.44 16.16
C SER A 104 -18.95 10.14 16.87
N ASP A 105 -20.13 9.60 16.56
CA ASP A 105 -20.54 8.25 16.97
C ASP A 105 -19.87 7.13 16.16
N LEU A 106 -19.13 7.51 15.10
CA LEU A 106 -18.49 6.61 14.14
C LEU A 106 -17.10 7.15 13.78
N SER A 107 -16.13 6.25 13.67
CA SER A 107 -14.74 6.55 13.29
C SER A 107 -14.32 5.78 12.04
N ASN A 108 -13.14 6.14 11.54
CA ASN A 108 -12.43 5.39 10.52
C ASN A 108 -11.21 4.69 11.15
N GLU A 109 -10.65 3.71 10.45
CA GLU A 109 -9.39 3.08 10.85
C GLU A 109 -8.61 2.57 9.63
N LEU A 110 -7.28 2.46 9.80
CA LEU A 110 -6.39 1.75 8.88
C LEU A 110 -5.91 0.45 9.54
N TYR A 111 -5.97 -0.65 8.78
CA TYR A 111 -5.29 -1.90 9.06
C TYR A 111 -4.31 -2.21 7.92
N TYR A 112 -3.14 -2.76 8.25
CA TYR A 112 -2.09 -3.03 7.26
C TYR A 112 -1.31 -4.30 7.56
N ASN A 113 -0.84 -4.95 6.50
CA ASN A 113 0.03 -6.11 6.56
C ASN A 113 1.45 -5.69 6.99
N SER A 114 1.83 -6.00 8.23
CA SER A 114 3.12 -5.58 8.80
C SER A 114 4.34 -6.38 8.32
N GLN A 115 4.13 -7.44 7.51
CA GLN A 115 5.22 -8.07 6.78
C GLN A 115 5.70 -7.17 5.64
N LYS A 116 4.78 -6.45 4.98
CA LYS A 116 5.11 -5.57 3.84
C LYS A 116 5.26 -4.11 4.20
N LEU A 117 4.49 -3.62 5.17
CA LEU A 117 4.33 -2.19 5.45
C LEU A 117 4.59 -1.88 6.92
N ALA A 118 4.93 -0.63 7.19
CA ALA A 118 4.99 -0.09 8.54
C ALA A 118 4.42 1.33 8.57
N LEU A 119 3.71 1.66 9.65
CA LEU A 119 3.19 2.99 9.89
C LEU A 119 4.31 3.92 10.37
N LEU A 120 4.57 4.98 9.60
CA LEU A 120 5.52 6.03 9.94
C LEU A 120 4.84 7.09 10.82
N SER A 121 3.68 7.59 10.38
CA SER A 121 2.96 8.64 11.09
C SER A 121 1.47 8.60 10.77
N GLN A 122 0.69 9.21 11.65
CA GLN A 122 -0.72 9.45 11.49
C GLN A 122 -1.03 10.91 11.84
N HIS A 123 -1.83 11.56 11.03
CA HIS A 123 -2.39 12.88 11.28
C HIS A 123 -3.90 12.82 11.09
N ASN A 124 -4.66 13.54 11.92
CA ASN A 124 -6.11 13.53 11.88
C ASN A 124 -6.62 14.97 11.80
N ILE A 125 -7.52 15.22 10.86
CA ILE A 125 -8.12 16.53 10.61
C ILE A 125 -9.58 16.44 11.06
N PRO A 126 -9.98 17.10 12.17
CA PRO A 126 -11.39 17.14 12.55
C PRO A 126 -12.20 17.88 11.49
N THR A 127 -13.39 17.39 11.20
CA THR A 127 -14.41 18.11 10.43
C THR A 127 -15.70 18.26 11.23
N SER A 128 -16.76 18.75 10.60
CA SER A 128 -18.09 18.91 11.21
C SER A 128 -18.77 17.60 11.62
N VAL A 129 -18.47 16.49 10.95
CA VAL A 129 -19.11 15.19 11.24
C VAL A 129 -18.15 14.12 11.73
N ARG A 130 -16.98 13.99 11.11
CA ARG A 130 -16.03 12.89 11.32
C ARG A 130 -14.60 13.37 11.03
N ASP A 131 -13.63 12.72 11.65
CA ASP A 131 -12.22 12.97 11.33
C ASP A 131 -11.91 12.50 9.90
N ILE A 132 -11.02 13.23 9.23
CA ILE A 132 -10.28 12.73 8.07
C ILE A 132 -8.93 12.23 8.60
N ASN A 133 -8.61 10.96 8.34
CA ASN A 133 -7.40 10.32 8.84
C ASN A 133 -6.36 10.22 7.72
N ILE A 134 -5.11 10.62 8.00
CA ILE A 134 -3.99 10.57 7.06
C ILE A 134 -2.91 9.69 7.67
N TYR A 135 -2.71 8.51 7.09
CA TYR A 135 -1.72 7.55 7.53
C TYR A 135 -0.57 7.50 6.52
N LYS A 136 0.65 7.79 6.96
CA LYS A 136 1.85 7.61 6.14
C LYS A 136 2.46 6.26 6.43
N LEU A 137 2.42 5.37 5.44
CA LEU A 137 3.05 4.05 5.47
C LEU A 137 4.36 4.09 4.68
N TYR A 138 5.29 3.21 5.04
CA TYR A 138 6.46 2.90 4.20
C TYR A 138 6.55 1.40 3.91
N TYR A 139 7.08 1.06 2.74
CA TYR A 139 7.33 -0.32 2.34
C TYR A 139 8.56 -0.88 3.07
N LYS A 140 8.50 -2.11 3.55
CA LYS A 140 9.62 -2.80 4.18
C LYS A 140 10.46 -3.51 3.11
N ALA A 141 11.15 -2.71 2.30
CA ALA A 141 12.09 -3.22 1.31
C ALA A 141 13.14 -4.12 1.97
N SER A 142 13.53 -5.22 1.31
CA SER A 142 14.45 -6.20 1.90
C SER A 142 15.84 -5.64 2.18
N ASN A 143 16.24 -4.62 1.42
CA ASN A 143 17.51 -3.92 1.55
C ASN A 143 17.41 -2.61 2.35
N LEU A 144 16.28 -2.34 3.02
CA LEU A 144 16.05 -1.08 3.75
C LEU A 144 17.12 -0.80 4.81
N SER A 145 17.62 -1.84 5.50
CA SER A 145 18.71 -1.71 6.48
C SER A 145 20.05 -1.28 5.87
N VAL A 146 20.20 -1.38 4.56
CA VAL A 146 21.42 -1.02 3.81
C VAL A 146 21.22 0.30 3.08
N THR A 147 20.12 0.44 2.32
CA THR A 147 19.86 1.63 1.50
C THR A 147 19.36 2.81 2.32
N HIS A 148 18.68 2.55 3.45
CA HIS A 148 17.94 3.55 4.22
C HIS A 148 16.91 4.32 3.36
N ASP A 149 16.50 3.73 2.24
CA ASP A 149 15.58 4.30 1.26
C ASP A 149 14.48 3.29 0.93
N THR A 150 13.25 3.79 0.78
CA THR A 150 12.06 2.98 0.51
C THR A 150 10.92 3.83 -0.05
N ALA A 151 9.85 3.17 -0.49
CA ALA A 151 8.64 3.79 -1.00
C ALA A 151 7.68 4.18 0.14
N PHE A 152 7.13 5.38 0.06
CA PHE A 152 6.10 5.89 0.97
C PHE A 152 4.75 5.98 0.28
N VAL A 153 3.67 5.77 1.04
CA VAL A 153 2.29 5.99 0.58
C VAL A 153 1.46 6.59 1.70
N ASN A 154 0.66 7.59 1.36
CA ASN A 154 -0.25 8.28 2.27
C ASN A 154 -1.68 7.80 2.00
N CYS A 155 -2.27 7.12 2.97
CA CYS A 155 -3.67 6.70 2.96
C CYS A 155 -4.51 7.78 3.65
N ILE A 156 -5.30 8.52 2.89
CA ILE A 156 -6.26 9.51 3.38
C ILE A 156 -7.63 8.84 3.40
N VAL A 157 -8.26 8.76 4.58
CA VAL A 157 -9.56 8.11 4.80
C VAL A 157 -10.57 9.18 5.23
N MET A 158 -11.67 9.29 4.48
CA MET A 158 -12.77 10.19 4.78
C MET A 158 -14.08 9.43 4.89
N HIS A 159 -15.01 9.98 5.64
CA HIS A 159 -16.42 9.60 5.61
C HIS A 159 -17.23 10.89 5.62
N LEU A 160 -17.65 11.32 4.43
CA LEU A 160 -18.27 12.63 4.26
C LEU A 160 -19.73 12.63 4.74
N LYS A 161 -20.33 13.82 4.84
CA LYS A 161 -21.71 14.01 5.27
C LYS A 161 -22.69 13.21 4.39
N ALA A 162 -23.42 12.31 5.04
CA ALA A 162 -24.51 11.55 4.44
C ALA A 162 -25.77 12.39 4.19
N GLY A 163 -26.60 11.93 3.25
CA GLY A 163 -27.90 12.52 2.88
C GLY A 163 -27.89 13.27 1.56
N SER A 164 -29.08 13.42 0.97
CA SER A 164 -29.28 13.94 -0.40
C SER A 164 -29.74 15.40 -0.48
N TYR A 165 -30.12 16.03 0.63
CA TYR A 165 -30.47 17.46 0.64
C TYR A 165 -29.26 18.36 0.32
N ALA A 166 -29.53 19.56 -0.22
CA ALA A 166 -28.51 20.50 -0.67
C ALA A 166 -27.54 20.94 0.45
N GLU A 167 -28.01 21.00 1.69
CA GLU A 167 -27.19 21.31 2.87
C GLU A 167 -26.16 20.21 3.12
N ASN A 168 -26.49 18.94 2.85
CA ASN A 168 -25.53 17.84 2.97
C ASN A 168 -24.42 17.96 1.92
N ALA A 169 -24.78 18.27 0.67
CA ALA A 169 -23.79 18.50 -0.39
C ALA A 169 -22.86 19.68 -0.07
N THR A 170 -23.41 20.74 0.53
CA THR A 170 -22.63 21.90 1.01
C THR A 170 -21.67 21.50 2.14
N GLU A 171 -22.14 20.69 3.08
CA GLU A 171 -21.31 20.19 4.18
C GLU A 171 -20.17 19.30 3.67
N ARG A 172 -20.46 18.36 2.75
CA ARG A 172 -19.42 17.56 2.07
C ARG A 172 -18.37 18.45 1.41
N ALA A 173 -18.79 19.55 0.77
CA ALA A 173 -17.88 20.48 0.10
C ALA A 173 -16.97 21.21 1.11
N THR A 174 -17.50 21.60 2.27
CA THR A 174 -16.70 22.17 3.36
C THR A 174 -15.67 21.16 3.87
N GLN A 175 -16.06 19.89 4.06
CA GLN A 175 -15.15 18.84 4.52
C GLN A 175 -13.99 18.59 3.53
N THR A 176 -14.27 18.48 2.22
CA THR A 176 -13.18 18.31 1.24
C THR A 176 -12.34 19.57 1.08
N THR A 177 -12.93 20.76 1.23
CA THR A 177 -12.17 22.03 1.27
C THR A 177 -11.14 22.03 2.41
N THR A 178 -11.53 21.57 3.61
CA THR A 178 -10.61 21.44 4.76
C THR A 178 -9.42 20.54 4.44
N LEU A 179 -9.66 19.37 3.83
CA LEU A 179 -8.58 18.48 3.38
C LEU A 179 -7.69 19.15 2.33
N MET A 180 -8.29 19.73 1.29
CA MET A 180 -7.52 20.33 0.20
C MET A 180 -6.69 21.53 0.65
N ASN A 181 -7.19 22.33 1.60
CA ASN A 181 -6.42 23.39 2.23
C ASN A 181 -5.21 22.86 3.00
N TYR A 182 -5.38 21.76 3.74
CA TYR A 182 -4.27 21.10 4.44
C TYR A 182 -3.21 20.57 3.47
N LEU A 183 -3.62 19.84 2.42
CA LEU A 183 -2.70 19.33 1.41
C LEU A 183 -1.99 20.46 0.65
N ASN A 184 -2.70 21.57 0.37
CA ASN A 184 -2.13 22.75 -0.26
C ASN A 184 -1.12 23.47 0.64
N TYR A 185 -1.40 23.53 1.95
CA TYR A 185 -0.46 24.07 2.94
C TYR A 185 0.82 23.25 3.01
N LEU A 186 0.73 21.92 2.98
CA LEU A 186 1.91 21.06 2.88
C LEU A 186 2.67 21.31 1.56
N GLY A 187 1.93 21.44 0.44
CA GLY A 187 2.52 21.71 -0.88
C GLY A 187 3.31 20.52 -1.45
N ILE A 188 3.19 19.33 -0.87
CA ILE A 188 3.98 18.15 -1.22
C ILE A 188 3.22 17.30 -2.26
N LYS A 189 3.86 17.07 -3.41
CA LYS A 189 3.45 16.04 -4.37
C LYS A 189 3.96 14.68 -3.87
N ASP A 190 3.07 13.77 -3.50
CA ASP A 190 3.40 12.47 -2.91
C ASP A 190 2.46 11.38 -3.47
N ASN A 191 2.70 10.12 -3.11
CA ASN A 191 1.76 9.02 -3.31
C ASN A 191 0.58 9.18 -2.34
N TYR A 192 -0.56 9.61 -2.84
CA TYR A 192 -1.79 9.72 -2.06
C TYR A 192 -2.84 8.76 -2.59
N LEU A 193 -3.41 7.97 -1.69
CA LEU A 193 -4.66 7.23 -1.87
C LEU A 193 -5.72 7.97 -1.07
N LEU A 194 -6.75 8.48 -1.74
CA LEU A 194 -7.90 9.11 -1.10
C LEU A 194 -9.07 8.15 -1.15
N MET A 195 -9.47 7.66 0.02
CA MET A 195 -10.38 6.54 0.18
C MET A 195 -11.51 6.89 1.14
N GLY A 196 -12.66 6.28 0.96
CA GLY A 196 -13.81 6.59 1.80
C GLY A 196 -15.14 6.34 1.14
N ASP A 197 -16.16 6.31 1.98
CA ASP A 197 -17.53 6.65 1.66
C ASP A 197 -17.67 8.17 1.56
N PHE A 198 -17.83 8.65 0.34
CA PHE A 198 -17.96 10.07 0.03
C PHE A 198 -19.41 10.55 0.06
N ASN A 199 -20.40 9.67 0.17
CA ASN A 199 -21.83 10.00 0.16
C ASN A 199 -22.23 10.96 -0.98
N VAL A 200 -21.58 10.84 -2.14
CA VAL A 200 -21.68 11.78 -3.26
C VAL A 200 -22.52 11.17 -4.39
N TYR A 201 -23.49 11.92 -4.89
CA TYR A 201 -24.44 11.44 -5.91
C TYR A 201 -23.96 11.70 -7.35
N SER A 202 -23.11 12.70 -7.54
CA SER A 202 -22.52 13.00 -8.84
C SER A 202 -21.09 13.52 -8.76
N GLY A 203 -20.34 13.27 -9.82
CA GLY A 203 -19.01 13.84 -10.01
C GLY A 203 -19.02 15.36 -10.15
N SER A 204 -20.18 15.98 -10.39
CA SER A 204 -20.35 17.43 -10.48
C SER A 204 -20.51 18.12 -9.12
N GLU A 205 -20.75 17.38 -8.03
CA GLU A 205 -20.81 17.96 -6.69
C GLU A 205 -19.51 18.70 -6.34
N ALA A 206 -19.64 19.88 -5.73
CA ALA A 206 -18.51 20.73 -5.36
C ALA A 206 -17.47 19.97 -4.50
N CYS A 207 -17.95 19.07 -3.63
CA CYS A 207 -17.08 18.25 -2.80
C CYS A 207 -16.11 17.38 -3.62
N PHE A 208 -16.59 16.78 -4.72
CA PHE A 208 -15.81 15.94 -5.61
C PHE A 208 -14.93 16.78 -6.53
N GLN A 209 -15.44 17.92 -7.02
CA GLN A 209 -14.69 18.88 -7.83
C GLN A 209 -13.46 19.44 -7.10
N ASN A 210 -13.56 19.70 -5.79
CA ASN A 210 -12.41 20.08 -4.98
C ASN A 210 -11.25 19.07 -5.09
N LEU A 211 -11.55 17.78 -5.24
CA LEU A 211 -10.57 16.69 -5.28
C LEU A 211 -9.99 16.49 -6.68
N ILE A 212 -10.82 16.53 -7.71
CA ILE A 212 -10.41 16.18 -9.08
C ILE A 212 -10.01 17.39 -9.94
N ASN A 213 -10.42 18.60 -9.56
CA ASN A 213 -10.11 19.84 -10.25
C ASN A 213 -9.59 20.95 -9.31
N PRO A 214 -8.63 20.67 -8.40
CA PRO A 214 -8.03 21.71 -7.58
C PRO A 214 -7.17 22.65 -8.44
N THR A 215 -6.97 23.89 -7.97
CA THR A 215 -6.03 24.83 -8.59
C THR A 215 -4.60 24.27 -8.56
N ASN A 216 -4.17 23.74 -7.40
CA ASN A 216 -2.86 23.12 -7.25
C ASN A 216 -2.87 21.68 -7.79
N GLN A 217 -2.25 21.48 -8.95
CA GLN A 217 -2.20 20.17 -9.62
C GLN A 217 -1.38 19.11 -8.86
N ASN A 218 -0.50 19.49 -7.93
CA ASN A 218 0.30 18.53 -7.15
C ASN A 218 -0.54 17.66 -6.21
N ILE A 219 -1.75 18.14 -5.86
CA ILE A 219 -2.68 17.48 -4.95
C ILE A 219 -3.96 17.04 -5.66
N LYS A 220 -3.96 17.01 -6.99
CA LYS A 220 -5.09 16.51 -7.79
C LYS A 220 -5.23 15.00 -7.66
N PHE A 221 -6.46 14.56 -7.46
CA PHE A 221 -6.84 13.16 -7.44
C PHE A 221 -7.47 12.72 -8.77
N TYR A 222 -7.29 11.44 -9.09
CA TYR A 222 -7.80 10.81 -10.30
C TYR A 222 -8.64 9.59 -9.94
N ASP A 223 -9.78 9.43 -10.61
CA ASP A 223 -10.55 8.20 -10.60
C ASP A 223 -9.84 7.13 -11.46
N PRO A 224 -9.35 6.02 -10.89
CA PRO A 224 -8.56 5.02 -11.63
C PRO A 224 -9.30 4.38 -12.81
N VAL A 225 -10.64 4.35 -12.75
CA VAL A 225 -11.49 3.79 -13.80
C VAL A 225 -12.04 4.84 -14.78
N ASN A 226 -11.78 6.12 -14.52
CA ASN A 226 -12.26 7.25 -15.32
C ASN A 226 -13.80 7.20 -15.54
N LYS A 227 -14.54 7.04 -14.44
CA LYS A 227 -16.02 6.95 -14.41
C LYS A 227 -16.61 8.06 -13.56
N VAL A 228 -16.11 9.28 -13.71
CA VAL A 228 -16.73 10.47 -13.12
C VAL A 228 -18.03 10.79 -13.88
N GLY A 229 -19.12 11.02 -13.17
CA GLY A 229 -20.40 11.45 -13.75
C GLY A 229 -21.55 11.28 -12.77
N ASP A 230 -22.77 11.12 -13.27
CA ASP A 230 -23.98 11.01 -12.46
C ASP A 230 -24.26 9.53 -12.15
N TRP A 231 -23.90 9.10 -10.94
CA TRP A 231 -23.88 7.67 -10.58
C TRP A 231 -25.24 7.13 -10.21
N ASN A 232 -26.04 7.93 -9.49
CA ASN A 232 -27.30 7.47 -8.90
C ASN A 232 -28.26 6.82 -9.91
N SER A 233 -28.77 5.63 -9.56
CA SER A 233 -29.72 4.82 -10.32
C SER A 233 -29.40 4.67 -11.82
N SER A 234 -28.11 4.69 -12.17
CA SER A 234 -27.67 4.72 -13.57
C SER A 234 -27.11 3.37 -14.03
N SER A 235 -27.73 2.76 -15.04
CA SER A 235 -27.24 1.48 -15.60
C SER A 235 -25.82 1.57 -16.17
N THR A 236 -25.40 2.76 -16.62
CA THR A 236 -24.04 3.04 -17.09
C THR A 236 -22.99 2.86 -16.00
N TYR A 237 -23.38 3.09 -14.74
CA TYR A 237 -22.50 3.02 -13.58
C TYR A 237 -22.76 1.79 -12.70
N SER A 238 -23.66 0.90 -13.10
CA SER A 238 -24.03 -0.33 -12.38
C SER A 238 -22.82 -1.13 -11.89
N HIS A 239 -21.80 -1.33 -12.72
CA HIS A 239 -20.56 -2.03 -12.35
C HIS A 239 -19.73 -1.35 -11.24
N TYR A 240 -20.07 -0.11 -10.89
CA TYR A 240 -19.36 0.71 -9.91
C TYR A 240 -20.23 1.08 -8.72
N HIS A 241 -21.50 0.68 -8.68
CA HIS A 241 -22.35 0.94 -7.53
C HIS A 241 -21.88 0.13 -6.33
N THR A 242 -21.84 0.79 -5.18
CA THR A 242 -21.36 0.27 -3.91
C THR A 242 -22.45 0.27 -2.84
N GLN A 243 -23.52 1.05 -2.96
CA GLN A 243 -24.65 1.05 -2.04
C GLN A 243 -25.99 1.04 -2.82
N SER A 244 -27.07 0.43 -2.33
CA SER A 244 -27.16 -0.47 -1.17
C SER A 244 -27.14 -1.94 -1.54
N THR A 245 -26.46 -2.78 -0.75
CA THR A 245 -26.55 -4.25 -0.87
C THR A 245 -27.96 -4.80 -0.55
N HIS A 246 -28.88 -3.97 -0.05
CA HIS A 246 -30.23 -4.33 0.37
C HIS A 246 -31.33 -3.55 -0.35
N THR A 247 -32.46 -4.21 -0.64
CA THR A 247 -33.68 -3.57 -1.16
C THR A 247 -34.68 -3.20 -0.07
N THR A 248 -34.58 -3.78 1.13
CA THR A 248 -35.53 -3.60 2.24
C THR A 248 -34.79 -3.31 3.53
N SER A 249 -35.32 -2.41 4.36
CA SER A 249 -34.68 -2.05 5.62
C SER A 249 -35.09 -3.01 6.72
N THR A 250 -34.12 -3.43 7.51
CA THR A 250 -34.34 -4.12 8.80
C THR A 250 -34.02 -3.21 9.99
N GLY A 251 -34.00 -1.89 9.74
CA GLY A 251 -33.74 -0.84 10.74
C GLY A 251 -32.35 -0.22 10.63
N CYS A 252 -31.30 -1.02 10.38
CA CYS A 252 -29.92 -0.50 10.29
C CYS A 252 -29.48 -0.21 8.85
N PHE A 253 -29.68 -1.17 7.93
CA PHE A 253 -29.21 -1.08 6.55
C PHE A 253 -29.98 -0.03 5.74
N ALA A 254 -29.25 0.77 4.95
CA ALA A 254 -29.83 1.56 3.86
C ALA A 254 -30.50 0.65 2.83
N THR A 255 -31.47 1.19 2.09
CA THR A 255 -32.29 0.44 1.13
C THR A 255 -32.23 1.07 -0.25
N GLY A 256 -32.75 0.38 -1.26
CA GLY A 256 -32.83 0.86 -2.64
C GLY A 256 -32.27 -0.14 -3.64
N GLY A 257 -31.40 -1.04 -3.16
CA GLY A 257 -30.57 -1.90 -3.99
C GLY A 257 -29.35 -1.15 -4.53
N LEU A 258 -28.49 -1.82 -5.31
CA LEU A 258 -27.19 -1.26 -5.71
C LEU A 258 -27.36 -0.17 -6.78
N ASP A 259 -27.45 1.08 -6.38
CA ASP A 259 -27.82 2.22 -7.22
C ASP A 259 -26.93 3.46 -7.06
N ASP A 260 -26.04 3.50 -6.07
CA ASP A 260 -25.12 4.61 -5.82
C ASP A 260 -23.66 4.15 -5.81
N ARG A 261 -22.75 5.01 -6.28
CA ARG A 261 -21.30 4.85 -6.14
C ARG A 261 -20.80 5.82 -5.06
N PHE A 262 -20.76 5.37 -3.82
CA PHE A 262 -20.31 6.18 -2.69
C PHE A 262 -18.88 5.88 -2.25
N ASP A 263 -18.39 4.67 -2.49
CA ASP A 263 -17.08 4.24 -2.03
C ASP A 263 -16.03 4.40 -3.13
N PHE A 264 -14.95 5.11 -2.82
CA PHE A 264 -13.89 5.42 -3.78
C PHE A 264 -12.50 5.03 -3.25
N ILE A 265 -11.60 4.75 -4.19
CA ILE A 265 -10.15 4.86 -4.00
C ILE A 265 -9.63 5.74 -5.15
N LEU A 266 -9.51 7.04 -4.90
CA LEU A 266 -8.88 7.97 -5.84
C LEU A 266 -7.37 7.97 -5.63
N ILE A 267 -6.61 8.20 -6.70
CA ILE A 267 -5.14 8.11 -6.70
C ILE A 267 -4.50 9.44 -7.09
N SER A 268 -3.33 9.77 -6.54
CA SER A 268 -2.53 10.91 -6.99
C SER A 268 -1.87 10.66 -8.34
N ASP A 269 -1.37 11.74 -8.97
CA ASP A 269 -0.59 11.68 -10.21
C ASP A 269 0.65 10.76 -10.10
N ASN A 270 1.30 10.73 -8.93
CA ASN A 270 2.45 9.86 -8.69
C ASN A 270 2.07 8.38 -8.80
N ILE A 271 0.97 7.96 -8.14
CA ILE A 271 0.48 6.58 -8.22
C ILE A 271 -0.08 6.28 -9.61
N LYS A 272 -0.77 7.22 -10.24
CA LYS A 272 -1.33 7.02 -11.58
C LYS A 272 -0.23 6.75 -12.62
N ASN A 273 0.88 7.49 -12.57
CA ASN A 273 1.92 7.44 -13.59
C ASN A 273 3.20 6.73 -13.13
N GLY A 274 3.28 6.26 -11.88
CA GLY A 274 4.43 5.52 -11.36
C GLY A 274 5.65 6.39 -11.08
N LEU A 275 5.44 7.64 -10.65
CA LEU A 275 6.50 8.65 -10.57
C LEU A 275 7.30 8.59 -9.27
N ASP A 276 6.78 7.92 -8.24
CA ASP A 276 7.44 7.78 -6.94
C ASP A 276 7.23 6.38 -6.38
N ASN A 277 7.87 5.39 -7.00
CA ASN A 277 7.91 3.99 -6.57
C ASN A 277 6.58 3.20 -6.62
N TYR A 278 5.45 3.79 -6.27
CA TYR A 278 4.14 3.17 -6.41
C TYR A 278 3.51 3.47 -7.76
N GLN A 279 2.93 2.46 -8.40
CA GLN A 279 2.04 2.66 -9.54
C GLN A 279 0.78 1.82 -9.43
N TYR A 280 -0.38 2.39 -9.72
CA TYR A 280 -1.61 1.64 -9.95
C TYR A 280 -1.43 0.60 -11.08
N ILE A 281 -1.85 -0.64 -10.82
CA ILE A 281 -1.90 -1.69 -11.83
C ILE A 281 -3.22 -1.56 -12.58
N SER A 282 -3.15 -1.20 -13.86
CA SER A 282 -4.35 -0.98 -14.68
C SER A 282 -5.32 -2.15 -14.63
N ASN A 283 -6.62 -1.84 -14.63
CA ASN A 283 -7.74 -2.79 -14.58
C ASN A 283 -7.83 -3.64 -13.31
N THR A 284 -7.20 -3.21 -12.21
CA THR A 284 -7.34 -3.88 -10.90
C THR A 284 -8.29 -3.17 -9.94
N TYR A 285 -8.78 -1.98 -10.30
CA TYR A 285 -9.87 -1.36 -9.55
C TYR A 285 -11.13 -2.21 -9.68
N ASN A 286 -11.69 -2.65 -8.56
CA ASN A 286 -12.87 -3.51 -8.55
C ASN A 286 -13.76 -3.26 -7.35
N THR A 287 -15.07 -3.27 -7.55
CA THR A 287 -16.09 -3.31 -6.49
C THR A 287 -16.48 -4.77 -6.28
N ILE A 288 -16.07 -5.37 -5.17
CA ILE A 288 -16.30 -6.80 -4.92
C ILE A 288 -17.80 -7.05 -4.72
N GLY A 289 -18.35 -8.05 -5.40
CA GLY A 289 -19.79 -8.36 -5.35
C GLY A 289 -20.62 -7.60 -6.38
N GLN A 290 -20.06 -6.66 -7.12
CA GLN A 290 -20.78 -5.91 -8.14
C GLN A 290 -20.56 -6.51 -9.53
N ASP A 291 -21.59 -7.15 -10.09
CA ASP A 291 -21.55 -7.76 -11.42
C ASP A 291 -22.21 -6.90 -12.52
N GLY A 292 -22.78 -5.74 -12.16
CA GLY A 292 -23.51 -4.84 -13.06
C GLY A 292 -24.98 -5.23 -13.31
N ASN A 293 -25.46 -6.36 -12.79
CA ASN A 293 -26.82 -6.88 -13.02
C ASN A 293 -27.78 -6.61 -11.85
N HIS A 294 -27.26 -6.05 -10.76
CA HIS A 294 -27.97 -5.82 -9.50
C HIS A 294 -28.39 -4.36 -9.29
N LEU A 295 -28.51 -3.57 -10.37
CA LEU A 295 -29.09 -2.22 -10.28
C LEU A 295 -30.47 -2.28 -9.60
N ASN A 296 -30.64 -1.50 -8.53
CA ASN A 296 -31.86 -1.46 -7.70
C ASN A 296 -32.27 -2.84 -7.12
N LYS A 297 -31.31 -3.75 -6.94
CA LYS A 297 -31.52 -5.09 -6.35
C LYS A 297 -30.52 -5.33 -5.22
N ALA A 298 -30.85 -6.27 -4.35
CA ALA A 298 -29.93 -6.73 -3.31
C ALA A 298 -28.77 -7.49 -3.95
N VAL A 299 -27.57 -7.46 -3.35
CA VAL A 299 -26.37 -8.09 -3.92
C VAL A 299 -26.51 -9.60 -4.12
N ASN A 300 -27.35 -10.25 -3.31
CA ASN A 300 -27.64 -11.69 -3.36
C ASN A 300 -29.00 -12.00 -4.02
N TYR A 301 -29.59 -11.07 -4.76
CA TYR A 301 -30.84 -11.33 -5.47
C TYR A 301 -30.60 -12.26 -6.67
N ASN A 302 -31.19 -13.46 -6.64
CA ASN A 302 -30.90 -14.53 -7.59
C ASN A 302 -29.41 -14.90 -7.58
N THR A 303 -28.75 -14.95 -8.74
CA THR A 303 -27.37 -15.40 -8.88
C THR A 303 -26.45 -14.21 -9.11
N ASN A 304 -25.39 -14.12 -8.32
CA ASN A 304 -24.29 -13.18 -8.50
C ASN A 304 -22.97 -13.94 -8.60
N ASN A 305 -22.40 -14.00 -9.80
CA ASN A 305 -21.18 -14.78 -10.07
C ASN A 305 -19.88 -13.95 -9.95
N SER A 306 -19.95 -12.72 -9.41
CA SER A 306 -18.75 -11.86 -9.27
C SER A 306 -17.82 -12.30 -8.13
N ALA A 307 -18.32 -13.11 -7.21
CA ALA A 307 -17.56 -13.77 -6.15
C ALA A 307 -18.24 -15.11 -5.78
N PRO A 308 -17.56 -16.02 -5.04
CA PRO A 308 -18.19 -17.22 -4.53
C PRO A 308 -19.42 -16.92 -3.66
N ASP A 309 -20.44 -17.79 -3.67
CA ASP A 309 -21.71 -17.57 -2.97
C ASP A 309 -21.54 -17.21 -1.48
N ASN A 310 -20.61 -17.87 -0.78
CA ASN A 310 -20.34 -17.57 0.62
C ASN A 310 -19.76 -16.16 0.84
N VAL A 311 -19.08 -15.61 -0.16
CA VAL A 311 -18.60 -14.21 -0.15
C VAL A 311 -19.74 -13.26 -0.48
N ILE A 312 -20.62 -13.58 -1.42
CA ILE A 312 -21.81 -12.77 -1.74
C ILE A 312 -22.73 -12.66 -0.52
N GLU A 313 -23.01 -13.76 0.16
CA GLU A 313 -23.80 -13.75 1.40
C GLU A 313 -23.10 -13.02 2.53
N ALA A 314 -21.76 -13.13 2.63
CA ALA A 314 -21.01 -12.33 3.59
C ALA A 314 -21.08 -10.83 3.28
N LEU A 315 -21.02 -10.41 2.01
CA LEU A 315 -21.17 -9.01 1.62
C LEU A 315 -22.55 -8.48 1.99
N TRP A 316 -23.61 -9.25 1.69
CA TRP A 316 -24.97 -8.91 2.09
C TRP A 316 -25.10 -8.81 3.61
N GLY A 317 -24.62 -9.78 4.38
CA GLY A 317 -24.71 -9.77 5.84
C GLY A 317 -23.80 -8.73 6.54
N MET A 318 -22.74 -8.27 5.87
CA MET A 318 -21.73 -7.41 6.47
C MET A 318 -22.14 -5.94 6.51
N SER A 319 -22.58 -5.39 5.39
CA SER A 319 -22.77 -3.95 5.22
C SER A 319 -23.79 -3.67 4.13
N ASP A 320 -24.44 -2.51 4.21
CA ASP A 320 -25.17 -1.92 3.07
C ASP A 320 -24.24 -1.43 1.97
N HIS A 321 -22.92 -1.42 2.19
CA HIS A 321 -21.91 -1.12 1.17
C HIS A 321 -21.21 -2.38 0.61
N LEU A 322 -20.58 -2.21 -0.55
CA LEU A 322 -19.61 -3.14 -1.14
C LEU A 322 -18.18 -2.57 -1.04
N PRO A 323 -17.17 -3.40 -0.78
CA PRO A 323 -15.80 -2.94 -0.70
C PRO A 323 -15.22 -2.66 -2.09
N VAL A 324 -14.47 -1.57 -2.18
CA VAL A 324 -13.71 -1.22 -3.38
C VAL A 324 -12.24 -1.57 -3.18
N THR A 325 -11.60 -2.06 -4.23
CA THR A 325 -10.21 -2.53 -4.20
C THR A 325 -9.44 -1.96 -5.37
N LEU A 326 -8.12 -1.81 -5.22
CA LEU A 326 -7.19 -1.66 -6.33
C LEU A 326 -5.83 -2.21 -5.96
N TYR A 327 -4.98 -2.48 -6.96
CA TYR A 327 -3.66 -3.03 -6.73
C TYR A 327 -2.63 -2.00 -7.18
N MET A 328 -1.54 -1.87 -6.42
CA MET A 328 -0.40 -1.06 -6.79
C MET A 328 0.84 -1.94 -6.90
N ARG A 329 1.66 -1.75 -7.93
CA ARG A 329 3.03 -2.26 -7.90
C ARG A 329 3.90 -1.34 -7.06
N VAL A 330 4.84 -1.90 -6.33
CA VAL A 330 5.88 -1.15 -5.63
C VAL A 330 7.23 -1.45 -6.25
N ASN A 331 7.88 -0.42 -6.81
CA ASN A 331 9.20 -0.50 -7.39
C ASN A 331 10.26 -0.39 -6.29
N GLN A 332 10.39 -1.46 -5.52
CA GLN A 332 11.39 -1.61 -4.47
C GLN A 332 12.01 -3.00 -4.55
N THR A 333 13.17 -3.18 -3.93
CA THR A 333 13.80 -4.51 -3.90
C THR A 333 12.95 -5.42 -3.02
N VAL A 334 12.42 -6.48 -3.62
CA VAL A 334 11.76 -7.55 -2.87
C VAL A 334 12.81 -8.55 -2.43
N GLY A 335 12.71 -9.01 -1.19
CA GLY A 335 13.51 -10.12 -0.71
C GLY A 335 12.76 -11.40 -0.96
N ILE A 336 13.40 -12.36 -1.62
CA ILE A 336 13.25 -13.72 -1.13
C ILE A 336 13.95 -13.66 0.24
N ASN A 337 13.35 -14.23 1.30
CA ASN A 337 14.17 -14.67 2.43
C ASN A 337 15.05 -15.81 1.91
N ASP A 338 15.95 -15.50 0.99
CA ASP A 338 17.21 -16.20 0.92
C ASP A 338 17.73 -15.98 2.33
N TYR A 339 17.72 -17.07 3.08
CA TYR A 339 18.63 -17.22 4.18
C TYR A 339 20.01 -17.08 3.53
N TYR A 340 20.41 -15.83 3.24
CA TYR A 340 21.77 -15.50 2.93
C TYR A 340 22.47 -15.94 4.21
N LYS A 341 23.00 -17.16 4.19
CA LYS A 341 24.32 -17.38 4.74
C LYS A 341 25.18 -16.33 4.06
N THR A 342 25.15 -15.10 4.58
CA THR A 342 26.13 -14.11 4.24
C THR A 342 27.44 -14.77 4.65
N SER A 343 28.23 -15.21 3.68
CA SER A 343 29.56 -15.76 3.93
C SER A 343 30.49 -14.71 4.58
N PHE A 344 30.00 -13.48 4.79
CA PHE A 344 30.74 -12.34 5.31
C PHE A 344 29.94 -11.71 6.45
N THR A 345 30.43 -11.85 7.68
CA THR A 345 29.77 -11.29 8.86
C THR A 345 30.24 -9.86 9.09
N ASN A 346 31.55 -9.62 9.04
CA ASN A 346 32.16 -8.31 9.24
C ASN A 346 33.39 -8.11 8.33
N VAL A 347 33.59 -6.89 7.83
CA VAL A 347 34.77 -6.48 7.05
C VAL A 347 35.37 -5.22 7.67
N TYR A 348 36.63 -5.30 8.09
CA TYR A 348 37.37 -4.23 8.74
C TYR A 348 38.59 -3.86 7.91
N PHE A 349 38.81 -2.57 7.70
CA PHE A 349 40.03 -2.02 7.10
C PHE A 349 40.16 -0.54 7.47
N GLN A 350 41.36 0.01 7.37
CA GLN A 350 41.61 1.43 7.63
C GLN A 350 41.06 2.30 6.50
N ASN A 351 40.31 3.33 6.86
CA ASN A 351 39.77 4.30 5.91
C ASN A 351 39.73 5.69 6.57
N PRO A 352 40.42 6.71 6.04
CA PRO A 352 41.19 6.72 4.79
C PRO A 352 42.44 5.84 4.81
N VAL A 353 42.96 5.49 3.63
CA VAL A 353 44.17 4.66 3.46
C VAL A 353 45.19 5.38 2.59
N ASN A 354 46.48 5.20 2.90
CA ASN A 354 47.56 5.84 2.14
C ASN A 354 48.41 4.82 1.35
N VAL A 355 49.07 3.87 2.03
CA VAL A 355 50.06 2.99 1.37
C VAL A 355 49.51 1.58 1.15
N ASN A 356 49.09 0.92 2.22
CA ASN A 356 48.54 -0.43 2.18
C ASN A 356 47.22 -0.47 2.93
N MET A 357 46.25 -1.20 2.38
CA MET A 357 45.00 -1.51 3.04
C MET A 357 45.05 -2.93 3.59
N ASP A 358 45.07 -3.04 4.92
CA ASP A 358 44.92 -4.33 5.62
C ASP A 358 43.44 -4.61 5.85
N VAL A 359 42.92 -5.57 5.08
CA VAL A 359 41.52 -6.00 5.16
C VAL A 359 41.44 -7.25 6.01
N THR A 360 40.64 -7.20 7.08
CA THR A 360 40.23 -8.36 7.88
C THR A 360 38.77 -8.65 7.62
N ILE A 361 38.44 -9.90 7.30
CA ILE A 361 37.06 -10.34 7.08
C ILE A 361 36.74 -11.56 7.93
N GLU A 362 35.59 -11.51 8.58
CA GLU A 362 35.02 -12.64 9.30
C GLU A 362 34.12 -13.43 8.36
N ILE A 363 34.37 -14.73 8.28
CA ILE A 363 33.65 -15.67 7.42
C ILE A 363 33.16 -16.87 8.25
N PRO A 364 31.98 -17.41 7.99
CA PRO A 364 31.43 -18.51 8.79
C PRO A 364 32.05 -19.86 8.43
N VAL A 365 32.55 -20.01 7.20
CA VAL A 365 33.14 -21.25 6.68
C VAL A 365 34.34 -20.91 5.80
N LYS A 366 35.37 -21.76 5.83
CA LYS A 366 36.52 -21.68 4.93
C LYS A 366 36.06 -21.63 3.47
N THR A 367 36.49 -20.61 2.74
CA THR A 367 36.25 -20.43 1.30
C THR A 367 37.41 -19.70 0.61
N GLU A 368 37.45 -19.76 -0.72
CA GLU A 368 38.30 -18.90 -1.55
C GLU A 368 37.65 -17.51 -1.65
N LEU A 369 38.45 -16.47 -1.47
CA LEU A 369 38.02 -15.07 -1.49
C LEU A 369 38.73 -14.30 -2.58
N HIS A 370 37.98 -13.53 -3.36
CA HIS A 370 38.49 -12.67 -4.43
C HIS A 370 38.28 -11.22 -4.05
N PHE A 371 39.37 -10.50 -3.86
CA PHE A 371 39.41 -9.08 -3.54
C PHE A 371 39.64 -8.30 -4.82
N ASN A 372 38.76 -7.36 -5.13
CA ASN A 372 38.86 -6.48 -6.30
C ASN A 372 38.76 -5.02 -5.85
N VAL A 373 39.69 -4.17 -6.29
CA VAL A 373 39.54 -2.71 -6.16
C VAL A 373 38.97 -2.19 -7.48
N ILE A 374 37.92 -1.38 -7.37
CA ILE A 374 37.15 -0.87 -8.49
C ILE A 374 37.16 0.67 -8.43
N ASN A 375 37.43 1.32 -9.57
CA ASN A 375 37.38 2.78 -9.68
C ASN A 375 35.94 3.29 -9.92
N LEU A 376 35.75 4.62 -9.97
CA LEU A 376 34.43 5.24 -10.20
C LEU A 376 33.80 4.90 -11.57
N LEU A 377 34.60 4.46 -12.54
CA LEU A 377 34.13 4.01 -13.86
C LEU A 377 33.71 2.53 -13.87
N GLY A 378 33.77 1.83 -12.72
CA GLY A 378 33.45 0.42 -12.60
C GLY A 378 34.56 -0.53 -13.08
N GLN A 379 35.75 -0.02 -13.37
CA GLN A 379 36.89 -0.83 -13.82
C GLN A 379 37.61 -1.46 -12.63
N THR A 380 37.93 -2.75 -12.72
CA THR A 380 38.78 -3.42 -11.73
C THR A 380 40.23 -3.03 -11.96
N ILE A 381 40.85 -2.36 -10.99
CA ILE A 381 42.22 -1.85 -11.06
C ILE A 381 43.20 -2.64 -10.20
N TYR A 382 42.70 -3.51 -9.33
CA TYR A 382 43.48 -4.48 -8.56
C TYR A 382 42.64 -5.72 -8.34
N SER A 383 43.26 -6.90 -8.39
CA SER A 383 42.61 -8.16 -8.07
C SER A 383 43.57 -9.10 -7.33
N LYS A 384 43.07 -9.79 -6.30
CA LYS A 384 43.83 -10.79 -5.54
C LYS A 384 42.91 -11.87 -5.02
N LYS A 385 43.34 -13.12 -5.15
CA LYS A 385 42.68 -14.28 -4.54
C LYS A 385 43.43 -14.73 -3.31
N ILE A 386 42.72 -15.13 -2.27
CA ILE A 386 43.27 -15.80 -1.09
C ILE A 386 42.38 -16.98 -0.71
N GLU A 387 42.98 -18.03 -0.18
CA GLU A 387 42.25 -19.04 0.58
C GLU A 387 42.22 -18.62 2.05
N SER A 388 41.05 -18.64 2.66
CA SER A 388 40.94 -18.44 4.10
C SER A 388 41.49 -19.64 4.88
N SER A 389 42.11 -19.39 6.03
CA SER A 389 42.67 -20.44 6.91
C SER A 389 41.73 -20.83 8.06
N GLY A 390 40.60 -20.15 8.24
CA GLY A 390 39.64 -20.36 9.32
C GLY A 390 38.42 -19.45 9.20
N THR A 391 37.84 -19.02 10.32
CA THR A 391 36.68 -18.10 10.36
C THR A 391 37.06 -16.63 10.16
N THR A 392 38.34 -16.36 9.90
CA THR A 392 38.87 -15.03 9.61
C THR A 392 39.85 -15.14 8.45
N ALA A 393 39.80 -14.17 7.54
CA ALA A 393 40.80 -14.02 6.50
C ALA A 393 41.38 -12.61 6.52
N GLN A 394 42.66 -12.51 6.19
CA GLN A 394 43.37 -11.24 6.10
C GLN A 394 43.97 -11.07 4.71
N CYS A 395 43.82 -9.88 4.14
CA CYS A 395 44.37 -9.54 2.85
C CYS A 395 45.01 -8.16 2.92
N ASN A 396 46.31 -8.09 2.64
CA ASN A 396 46.99 -6.85 2.38
C ASN A 396 46.84 -6.49 0.89
N ILE A 397 46.34 -5.27 0.64
CA ILE A 397 46.13 -4.69 -0.69
C ILE A 397 47.00 -3.42 -0.80
N PRO A 398 48.04 -3.41 -1.67
CA PRO A 398 48.81 -2.21 -1.91
C PRO A 398 47.98 -1.18 -2.69
N VAL A 399 47.85 0.02 -2.13
CA VAL A 399 47.10 1.13 -2.74
C VAL A 399 47.99 2.34 -3.04
N SER A 400 49.30 2.23 -2.82
CA SER A 400 50.27 3.31 -3.03
C SER A 400 50.32 3.84 -4.47
N SER A 401 50.03 2.98 -5.46
CA SER A 401 49.97 3.35 -6.88
C SER A 401 48.66 4.00 -7.30
N LEU A 402 47.66 4.10 -6.40
CA LEU A 402 46.38 4.71 -6.69
C LEU A 402 46.46 6.23 -6.51
N ASN A 403 45.85 6.97 -7.43
CA ASN A 403 45.66 8.41 -7.26
C ASN A 403 44.72 8.68 -6.08
N LYS A 404 44.87 9.84 -5.44
CA LYS A 404 43.95 10.30 -4.39
C LYS A 404 42.50 10.30 -4.91
N GLY A 405 41.57 9.79 -4.12
CA GLY A 405 40.17 9.71 -4.54
C GLY A 405 39.38 8.57 -3.90
N ILE A 406 38.17 8.33 -4.42
CA ILE A 406 37.24 7.32 -3.92
C ILE A 406 37.33 6.05 -4.77
N TYR A 407 37.40 4.91 -4.09
CA TYR A 407 37.44 3.59 -4.70
C TYR A 407 36.49 2.63 -3.95
N PHE A 408 36.20 1.49 -4.57
CA PHE A 408 35.38 0.43 -3.99
C PHE A 408 36.18 -0.87 -3.87
N LEU A 409 36.19 -1.47 -2.70
CA LEU A 409 36.67 -2.82 -2.47
C LEU A 409 35.48 -3.79 -2.59
N LYS A 410 35.49 -4.65 -3.61
CA LYS A 410 34.57 -5.78 -3.76
C LYS A 410 35.25 -7.06 -3.32
N ILE A 411 34.65 -7.79 -2.40
CA ILE A 411 35.11 -9.11 -1.96
C ILE A 411 34.06 -10.13 -2.36
N SER A 412 34.43 -11.22 -3.03
CA SER A 412 33.52 -12.30 -3.40
C SER A 412 34.02 -13.68 -3.00
N ASP A 413 33.12 -14.62 -2.73
CA ASP A 413 33.45 -16.03 -2.50
C ASP A 413 33.31 -16.89 -3.77
N SER A 414 33.66 -18.17 -3.65
CA SER A 414 33.51 -19.20 -4.69
C SER A 414 32.06 -19.44 -5.15
N ASN A 415 31.07 -19.03 -4.35
CA ASN A 415 29.64 -19.13 -4.68
C ASN A 415 29.09 -17.83 -5.29
N ASN A 416 29.97 -16.89 -5.68
CA ASN A 416 29.62 -15.56 -6.18
C ASN A 416 28.87 -14.66 -5.20
N ASN A 417 28.82 -14.99 -3.91
CA ASN A 417 28.37 -14.03 -2.90
C ASN A 417 29.39 -12.90 -2.84
N SER A 418 28.95 -11.65 -2.69
CA SER A 418 29.89 -10.53 -2.62
C SER A 418 29.45 -9.40 -1.69
N ILE A 419 30.44 -8.71 -1.14
CA ILE A 419 30.27 -7.47 -0.36
C ILE A 419 31.12 -6.36 -0.99
N VAL A 420 30.60 -5.14 -0.99
CA VAL A 420 31.30 -3.96 -1.50
C VAL A 420 31.44 -2.92 -0.40
N LYS A 421 32.65 -2.38 -0.22
CA LYS A 421 32.96 -1.32 0.74
C LYS A 421 33.64 -0.16 0.03
N LYS A 422 33.24 1.06 0.35
CA LYS A 422 33.87 2.29 -0.14
C LYS A 422 35.10 2.62 0.69
N PHE A 423 36.17 3.09 0.05
CA PHE A 423 37.32 3.68 0.75
C PHE A 423 37.86 4.92 0.05
N VAL A 424 38.58 5.74 0.81
CA VAL A 424 39.23 6.96 0.35
C VAL A 424 40.75 6.73 0.36
N LYS A 425 41.39 6.94 -0.80
CA LYS A 425 42.85 7.01 -0.93
C LYS A 425 43.29 8.44 -0.70
N GLU A 426 44.17 8.64 0.27
CA GLU A 426 44.78 9.95 0.60
C GLU A 426 46.18 10.16 0.06
#